data_AF-A0A8T5FSQ3-F1
#
_entry.id   AF-A0A8T5FSQ3-F1
#
_cell.length_a   1.000
_cell.length_b   1.000
_cell.length_c   1.000
_cell.angle_alpha   90.00
_cell.angle_beta   90.00
_cell.angle_gamma   90.00
#
_symmetry.space_group_name_H-M   'P 1'
#
loop_
_entity.id
_entity.type
_entity.pdbx_description
1 polymer ?
#
loop_
_entity_poly.entity_id
_entity_poly.type
_entity_poly.pdbx_seq_one_letter_code
_entity_poly.pdbx_strand_id
1 'polypeptide(L)' 'MGKIKVYLERDEKTLEIESSGIKTISDLLKKLEINPITVVVTKNNEVSIEQTEISSKDIIKIISVVSGG' A
#
# COMPACT_ATOMS: atom_id res chain seq x y z
N MET A 1 -16.49 5.47 -9.12
CA MET A 1 -15.04 5.55 -8.78
C MET A 1 -14.77 4.60 -7.62
N GLY A 2 -13.73 3.77 -7.72
CA GLY A 2 -13.39 2.81 -6.67
C GLY A 2 -12.55 3.47 -5.57
N LYS A 3 -12.62 2.92 -4.35
CA LYS A 3 -11.71 3.27 -3.27
C LYS A 3 -10.84 2.04 -2.97
N ILE A 4 -9.57 2.27 -2.66
CA ILE A 4 -8.63 1.25 -2.20
C ILE A 4 -8.47 1.44 -0.70
N LYS A 5 -8.57 0.34 0.06
CA LYS A 5 -8.31 0.34 1.49
C LYS A 5 -6.84 0.00 1.73
N VAL A 6 -6.14 0.91 2.40
CA VAL A 6 -4.72 0.76 2.74
C VAL A 6 -4.58 0.76 4.25
N TYR A 7 -4.11 -0.33 4.82
CA TYR A 7 -3.77 -0.41 6.23
C TYR A 7 -2.30 -0.05 6.42
N LEU A 8 -2.03 0.97 7.23
CA LEU A 8 -0.69 1.36 7.65
C LEU A 8 -0.42 0.75 9.02
N GLU A 9 0.48 -0.24 9.08
CA GLU A 9 0.79 -0.92 10.35
C GLU A 9 1.44 0.02 11.37
N ARG A 10 2.41 0.84 10.92
CA ARG A 10 3.14 1.79 11.77
C ARG A 10 2.24 2.75 12.54
N ASP A 11 1.15 3.18 11.93
CA ASP A 11 0.21 4.15 12.50
C ASP A 11 -1.08 3.49 13.02
N GLU A 12 -1.18 2.15 12.94
CA GLU A 12 -2.37 1.36 13.26
C GLU A 12 -3.68 1.93 12.69
N LYS A 13 -3.64 2.45 11.45
CA LYS A 13 -4.77 3.13 10.81
C LYS A 13 -5.06 2.61 9.41
N THR A 14 -6.32 2.70 9.02
CA THR A 14 -6.77 2.40 7.65
C THR A 14 -7.10 3.70 6.90
N LEU A 15 -6.53 3.86 5.72
CA LEU A 15 -6.82 4.95 4.79
C LEU A 15 -7.67 4.43 3.63
N GLU A 16 -8.64 5.24 3.21
CA GLU A 16 -9.36 5.03 1.95
C GLU A 16 -8.83 6.00 0.91
N ILE A 17 -8.19 5.47 -0.14
CA ILE A 17 -7.58 6.26 -1.20
C ILE A 17 -8.39 6.08 -2.47
N GLU A 18 -8.65 7.16 -3.20
CA GLU A 18 -9.29 7.06 -4.50
C GLU A 18 -8.42 6.25 -5.47
N SER A 19 -9.01 5.24 -6.11
CA SER A 19 -8.31 4.40 -7.10
C SER A 19 -8.05 5.14 -8.42
N SER A 20 -8.44 6.41 -8.53
CA SER A 20 -8.26 7.21 -9.74
C SER A 20 -6.77 7.49 -9.96
N GLY A 21 -6.23 6.96 -11.06
CA GLY A 21 -4.82 7.09 -11.42
C GLY A 21 -3.86 6.16 -10.67
N ILE A 22 -4.37 5.24 -9.85
CA ILE A 22 -3.55 4.24 -9.15
C ILE A 22 -3.78 2.90 -9.83
N LYS A 23 -2.74 2.35 -10.47
CA LYS A 23 -2.79 1.01 -11.09
C LYS A 23 -1.93 0.01 -10.35
N THR A 24 -0.80 0.44 -9.82
CA THR A 24 0.20 -0.44 -9.21
C THR A 24 0.52 -0.06 -7.77
N ILE A 25 1.16 -0.96 -7.03
CA ILE A 25 1.72 -0.67 -5.70
C ILE A 25 2.68 0.51 -5.75
N SER A 26 3.49 0.64 -6.81
CA SER A 26 4.37 1.79 -7.01
C SER A 26 3.60 3.11 -7.06
N ASP A 27 2.48 3.16 -7.79
CA ASP A 27 1.63 4.37 -7.88
C ASP A 27 1.01 4.72 -6.52
N LEU A 28 0.58 3.70 -5.77
CA LEU A 28 0.02 3.86 -4.43
C LEU A 28 1.05 4.44 -3.46
N LEU A 29 2.25 3.88 -3.43
CA LEU A 29 3.34 4.32 -2.56
C LEU A 29 3.78 5.75 -2.91
N LYS A 30 3.89 6.08 -4.19
CA LYS A 30 4.18 7.44 -4.66
C LYS A 30 3.12 8.45 -4.19
N LYS A 31 1.84 8.09 -4.29
CA LYS A 31 0.73 8.96 -3.85
C LYS A 31 0.70 9.16 -2.33
N LEU A 32 1.19 8.18 -1.58
CA LEU A 32 1.35 8.25 -0.13
C LEU A 32 2.69 8.86 0.32
N GLU A 33 3.57 9.21 -0.63
CA GLU A 33 4.94 9.69 -0.37
C GLU A 33 5.76 8.72 0.52
N ILE A 34 5.50 7.41 0.39
CA ILE A 34 6.19 6.36 1.14
C ILE A 34 7.36 5.82 0.32
N ASN A 35 8.52 5.66 0.95
CA ASN A 35 9.69 5.07 0.30
C ASN A 35 9.52 3.53 0.20
N PRO A 36 9.47 2.95 -1.03
CA PRO A 36 9.28 1.51 -1.24
C PRO A 36 10.40 0.64 -0.67
N ILE A 37 11.60 1.18 -0.46
CA ILE A 37 12.73 0.45 0.13
C ILE A 37 12.54 0.22 1.63
N THR A 38 11.76 1.09 2.29
CA THR A 38 11.58 1.09 3.74
C THR A 38 10.33 0.34 4.21
N VAL A 39 9.58 -0.23 3.27
CA VAL A 39 8.29 -0.88 3.55
C VAL A 39 8.15 -2.19 2.79
N VAL A 40 7.37 -3.10 3.37
CA VAL A 40 6.86 -4.30 2.71
C VAL A 40 5.37 -4.10 2.51
N VAL A 41 4.92 -4.31 1.27
CA VAL A 41 3.50 -4.22 0.92
C VAL A 41 2.95 -5.63 0.76
N THR A 42 1.84 -5.92 1.41
CA THR A 42 1.08 -7.15 1.18
C THR A 42 -0.27 -6.83 0.55
N LYS A 43 -0.64 -7.64 -0.43
CA LYS A 43 -1.93 -7.64 -1.10
C LYS A 43 -2.64 -8.92 -0.70
N ASN A 44 -3.81 -8.82 -0.09
CA ASN A 44 -4.59 -9.99 0.36
C ASN A 44 -3.78 -10.96 1.24
N ASN A 45 -2.93 -10.41 2.12
CA ASN A 45 -1.99 -11.13 3.00
C ASN A 45 -0.77 -11.79 2.32
N GLU A 46 -0.53 -11.54 1.03
CA GLU A 46 0.66 -12.03 0.32
C GLU A 46 1.60 -10.87 -0.03
N VAL A 47 2.89 -11.06 0.18
CA VAL A 47 3.91 -10.06 -0.19
C VAL A 47 3.85 -9.82 -1.69
N SER A 48 3.73 -8.55 -2.08
CA SER A 48 3.62 -8.14 -3.47
C SER A 48 4.72 -7.15 -3.83
N ILE A 49 5.13 -7.19 -5.09
CA ILE A 49 6.16 -6.30 -5.62
C ILE A 49 5.53 -5.00 -6.13
N GLU A 50 6.34 -3.96 -6.30
CA GLU A 50 5.89 -2.63 -6.71
C GLU A 50 5.11 -2.61 -8.05
N GLN A 51 5.39 -3.55 -8.95
CA GLN A 51 4.73 -3.67 -10.25
C GLN A 51 3.37 -4.39 -10.20
N THR A 52 3.00 -4.96 -9.05
CA THR A 52 1.73 -5.68 -8.89
C THR A 52 0.55 -4.71 -9.03
N GLU A 53 -0.41 -5.10 -9.87
CA GLU A 53 -1.64 -4.34 -10.06
C GLU A 53 -2.55 -4.40 -8.83
N ILE A 54 -3.19 -3.28 -8.53
CA ILE A 54 -4.14 -3.13 -7.43
C ILE A 54 -5.55 -2.92 -7.96
N SER A 55 -6.51 -3.62 -7.37
CA SER A 55 -7.93 -3.41 -7.58
C SER A 55 -8.60 -2.86 -6.33
N SER A 56 -9.73 -2.18 -6.49
CA SER A 56 -10.57 -1.69 -5.38
C SER A 56 -11.09 -2.78 -4.43
N LYS A 57 -11.04 -4.06 -4.84
CA LYS A 57 -11.42 -5.20 -4.00
C LYS A 57 -10.26 -5.75 -3.18
N ASP A 58 -9.04 -5.33 -3.49
CA ASP A 58 -7.83 -5.82 -2.83
C ASP A 58 -7.64 -5.12 -1.48
N ILE A 59 -7.16 -5.88 -0.51
CA ILE A 59 -6.76 -5.35 0.80
C ILE A 59 -5.25 -5.13 0.75
N ILE A 60 -4.84 -3.87 0.84
CA ILE A 60 -3.43 -3.50 0.85
C ILE A 60 -2.98 -3.22 2.29
N LYS A 61 -1.89 -3.85 2.70
CA LYS A 61 -1.24 -3.61 3.99
C LYS A 61 0.18 -3.13 3.74
N ILE A 62 0.58 -2.06 4.42
CA ILE A 62 1.94 -1.53 4.37
C ILE A 62 2.57 -1.73 5.75
N ILE A 63 3.67 -2.49 5.76
CA ILE A 63 4.44 -2.87 6.93
C ILE A 63 5.78 -2.13 6.85
N SER A 64 6.13 -1.34 7.86
CA SER A 64 7.42 -0.66 7.88
C SER A 64 8.50 -1.61 8.38
N VAL A 65 9.54 -1.86 7.57
CA VAL A 65 10.67 -2.74 7.95
C VAL A 65 11.81 -2.02 8.65
N VAL A 66 11.71 -0.69 8.78
CA VAL A 66 12.67 0.11 9.53
C VAL A 66 12.33 -0.01 11.02
N SER A 67 12.86 -1.05 11.66
CA SER A 67 12.93 -1.14 13.12
C SER A 67 13.94 -0.09 13.57
N GLY A 68 13.49 0.97 14.24
CA GLY A 68 14.41 1.94 14.84
C GLY A 68 15.18 1.28 15.99
N GLY A 69 16.49 1.13 15.83
CA GLY A 69 17.39 0.61 16.87
C GLY A 69 18.61 -0.09 16.29
#